data_AF-L8PJB5-F1
#
_entry.id   AF-L8PJB5-F1
#
_cell.length_a   1.000
_cell.length_b   1.000
_cell.length_c   1.000
_cell.angle_alpha   90.00
_cell.angle_beta   90.00
_cell.angle_gamma   90.00
#
_symmetry.space_group_name_H-M   'P 1'
#
loop_
_entity.id
_entity.type
_entity.pdbx_description
1 polymer ?
#
loop_
_entity_poly.entity_id
_entity_poly.type
_entity_poly.pdbx_seq_one_letter_code
_entity_poly.pdbx_strand_id
1 'polypeptide(L)'
;MAAPEHRTGEHWEPTSEFGWTSKAYDLLEQDLLRAEVAVVDGVLTTRVWGCCPRCAGRLDDRQVPTSVGDFTGPRRSADADADELLAPVVVVDVTCGCGAVHLNAPEGATGCGVSFRVELVADSASVPGTP
;
A
#
# COMPACT_ATOMS: atom_id res chain seq x y z
N MET A 1 26.25 4.12 33.39
CA MET A 1 24.90 4.57 33.03
C MET A 1 24.15 3.32 32.62
N ALA A 2 23.19 2.87 33.42
CA ALA A 2 22.48 1.61 33.18
C ALA A 2 21.43 1.82 32.09
N ALA A 3 21.36 0.89 31.14
CA ALA A 3 20.27 0.81 30.17
C ALA A 3 18.93 0.64 30.92
N PRO A 4 17.84 1.28 30.49
CA PRO A 4 16.55 1.12 31.15
C PRO A 4 16.11 -0.34 31.05
N GLU A 5 15.81 -0.90 32.21
CA GLU A 5 15.34 -2.25 32.39
C GLU A 5 13.99 -2.39 31.69
N HIS A 6 13.95 -3.17 30.60
CA HIS A 6 12.72 -3.50 29.90
C HIS A 6 11.80 -4.26 30.87
N ARG A 7 10.76 -3.57 31.33
CA ARG A 7 9.69 -4.16 32.15
C ARG A 7 9.01 -5.26 31.33
N THR A 8 9.21 -6.50 31.75
CA THR A 8 8.62 -7.71 31.17
C THR A 8 7.09 -7.61 31.19
N GLY A 9 6.43 -7.63 30.03
CA GLY A 9 4.97 -7.80 29.97
C GLY A 9 4.21 -7.23 28.76
N GLU A 10 4.85 -6.50 27.84
CA GLU A 10 4.16 -5.97 26.66
C GLU A 10 4.56 -6.81 25.44
N HIS A 11 3.59 -7.52 24.86
CA HIS A 11 3.73 -8.30 23.63
C HIS A 11 4.16 -7.37 22.49
N TRP A 12 5.47 -7.29 22.25
CA TRP A 12 6.03 -6.51 21.16
C TRP A 12 5.78 -7.25 19.84
N GLU A 13 4.74 -6.86 19.14
CA GLU A 13 4.50 -7.30 17.75
C GLU A 13 5.26 -6.38 16.80
N PRO A 14 6.22 -6.91 16.01
CA PRO A 14 6.88 -6.13 14.99
C PRO A 14 5.86 -5.55 14.01
N THR A 15 6.07 -4.29 13.65
CA THR A 15 5.15 -3.51 12.83
C THR A 15 5.23 -3.87 11.34
N SER A 16 6.20 -4.67 10.93
CA SER A 16 6.45 -5.07 9.53
C SER A 16 6.36 -6.58 9.32
N GLU A 17 5.68 -7.32 10.20
CA GLU A 17 5.44 -8.75 10.01
C GLU A 17 4.46 -9.03 8.87
N PHE A 18 4.67 -10.13 8.17
CA PHE A 18 3.77 -10.60 7.10
C PHE A 18 2.33 -10.79 7.57
N GLY A 19 2.10 -11.07 8.86
CA GLY A 19 0.74 -11.17 9.43
C GLY A 19 -0.10 -9.90 9.23
N TRP A 20 0.50 -8.72 9.10
CA TRP A 20 -0.23 -7.49 8.80
C TRP A 20 -0.65 -7.41 7.34
N THR A 21 0.14 -7.96 6.43
CA THR A 21 -0.24 -8.13 5.03
C THR A 21 -1.43 -9.08 4.91
N SER A 22 -1.40 -10.24 5.55
CA SER A 22 -2.55 -11.17 5.54
C SER A 22 -3.83 -10.51 6.07
N LYS A 23 -3.76 -9.83 7.22
CA LYS A 23 -4.91 -9.07 7.77
C LYS A 23 -5.39 -7.96 6.84
N ALA A 24 -4.50 -7.31 6.10
CA ALA A 24 -4.90 -6.29 5.14
C ALA A 24 -5.71 -6.89 3.98
N TYR A 25 -5.34 -8.08 3.49
CA TYR A 25 -6.14 -8.82 2.51
C TYR A 25 -7.50 -9.23 3.06
N ASP A 26 -7.59 -9.70 4.31
CA ASP A 26 -8.88 -9.99 4.96
C ASP A 26 -9.79 -8.74 4.99
N LEU A 27 -9.21 -7.54 5.23
CA LEU A 27 -9.95 -6.28 5.25
C LEU A 27 -10.34 -5.80 3.84
N LEU A 28 -9.53 -6.09 2.81
CA LEU A 28 -9.87 -5.84 1.42
C LEU A 28 -11.07 -6.70 0.99
N GLU A 29 -11.08 -7.99 1.36
CA GLU A 29 -12.19 -8.90 1.09
C GLU A 29 -13.50 -8.47 1.78
N GLN A 30 -13.40 -7.77 2.90
CA GLN A 30 -14.55 -7.26 3.68
C GLN A 30 -14.96 -5.82 3.32
N ASP A 31 -14.35 -5.20 2.30
CA ASP A 31 -14.55 -3.79 1.93
C ASP A 31 -14.22 -2.77 3.04
N LEU A 32 -13.54 -3.20 4.12
CA LEU A 32 -13.09 -2.37 5.23
C LEU A 32 -11.77 -1.65 4.91
N LEU A 33 -10.99 -2.23 4.01
CA LEU A 33 -9.88 -1.59 3.33
C LEU A 33 -10.19 -1.56 1.83
N ARG A 34 -9.73 -0.53 1.13
CA ARG A 34 -9.90 -0.37 -0.32
C ARG A 34 -8.60 0.10 -0.91
N ALA A 35 -8.36 -0.30 -2.15
CA ALA A 35 -7.17 0.06 -2.88
C ALA A 35 -7.56 0.39 -4.32
N GLU A 36 -7.00 1.45 -4.87
CA GLU A 36 -7.18 1.84 -6.27
C GLU A 36 -5.85 2.27 -6.89
N VAL A 37 -5.78 2.14 -8.20
CA VAL A 37 -4.69 2.63 -9.04
C VAL A 37 -5.30 3.43 -10.19
N ALA A 38 -4.75 4.60 -10.46
CA ALA A 38 -5.21 5.51 -11.50
C ALA A 38 -4.02 6.17 -12.20
N VAL A 39 -4.20 6.55 -13.46
CA VAL A 39 -3.25 7.42 -14.17
C VAL A 39 -3.87 8.80 -14.25
N VAL A 40 -3.25 9.79 -13.59
CA VAL A 40 -3.70 11.18 -13.57
C VAL A 40 -2.63 12.01 -14.26
N ASP A 41 -2.98 12.70 -15.36
CA ASP A 41 -2.05 13.50 -16.16
C ASP A 41 -0.77 12.74 -16.58
N GLY A 42 -0.91 11.45 -16.90
CA GLY A 42 0.21 10.56 -17.27
C GLY A 42 1.03 10.03 -16.09
N VAL A 43 0.64 10.35 -14.85
CA VAL A 43 1.31 9.92 -13.63
C VAL A 43 0.51 8.82 -12.94
N LEU A 44 1.15 7.66 -12.74
CA LEU A 44 0.58 6.57 -11.97
C LEU A 44 0.43 7.01 -10.50
N THR A 45 -0.78 6.92 -9.97
CA THR A 45 -1.12 7.22 -8.58
C THR A 45 -1.81 6.00 -7.98
N THR A 46 -1.38 5.60 -6.80
CA THR A 46 -2.07 4.58 -6.00
C THR A 46 -2.68 5.21 -4.77
N ARG A 47 -3.79 4.64 -4.32
CA ARG A 47 -4.41 5.03 -3.06
C ARG A 47 -4.93 3.81 -2.33
N VAL A 48 -4.65 3.75 -1.03
CA VAL A 48 -5.15 2.70 -0.12
C VAL A 48 -5.80 3.39 1.07
N TRP A 49 -7.09 3.12 1.30
CA TRP A 49 -7.86 3.80 2.35
C TRP A 49 -8.85 2.87 3.04
N GLY A 50 -9.14 3.14 4.31
CA GLY A 50 -10.03 2.31 5.12
C GLY A 50 -9.52 2.13 6.55
N CYS A 51 -9.69 0.94 7.10
CA CYS A 51 -9.28 0.58 8.45
C CYS A 51 -7.85 0.03 8.49
N CYS A 52 -7.05 0.54 9.43
CA CYS A 52 -5.73 0.00 9.72
C CYS A 52 -5.82 -1.45 10.27
N PRO A 53 -5.05 -2.42 9.74
CA PRO A 53 -5.09 -3.83 10.20
C PRO A 53 -4.58 -4.02 11.64
N ARG A 54 -3.83 -3.06 12.18
CA ARG A 54 -3.32 -3.10 13.57
C ARG A 54 -4.20 -2.35 14.56
N CYS A 55 -4.54 -1.10 14.26
CA CYS A 55 -5.18 -0.21 15.24
C CYS A 55 -6.63 0.15 14.92
N ALA A 56 -7.20 -0.37 13.81
CA ALA A 56 -8.53 -0.03 13.28
C ALA A 56 -8.77 1.46 12.98
N GLY A 57 -7.76 2.31 13.18
CA GLY A 57 -7.81 3.74 12.86
C GLY A 57 -7.98 3.97 11.36
N ARG A 58 -8.58 5.11 11.00
CA ARG A 58 -8.76 5.50 9.61
C ARG A 58 -7.39 5.75 8.97
N LEU A 59 -7.20 5.12 7.81
CA LEU A 59 -6.04 5.23 6.94
C LEU A 59 -6.49 5.82 5.59
N ASP A 60 -5.66 6.69 5.01
CA ASP A 60 -5.76 7.16 3.62
C ASP A 60 -4.33 7.45 3.14
N ASP A 61 -3.73 6.47 2.49
CA ASP A 61 -2.37 6.50 1.99
C ASP A 61 -2.41 6.72 0.47
N ARG A 62 -1.77 7.79 -0.02
CA ARG A 62 -1.68 8.15 -1.44
C ARG A 62 -0.23 8.19 -1.85
N GLN A 63 0.12 7.45 -2.89
CA GLN A 63 1.49 7.37 -3.37
C GLN A 63 1.58 7.63 -4.87
N VAL A 64 2.66 8.28 -5.27
CA VAL A 64 3.11 8.35 -6.65
C VAL A 64 4.36 7.46 -6.71
N PRO A 65 4.26 6.22 -7.22
CA PRO A 65 5.40 5.32 -7.26
C PRO A 65 6.54 5.92 -8.08
N THR A 66 7.74 5.99 -7.50
CA THR A 66 8.93 6.53 -8.17
C THR A 66 9.58 5.54 -9.14
N SER A 67 9.27 4.24 -9.00
CA SER A 67 9.64 3.21 -9.97
C SER A 67 8.62 3.18 -11.11
N VAL A 68 8.88 4.02 -12.12
CA VAL A 68 8.25 3.92 -13.43
C VAL A 68 8.85 2.69 -14.11
N GLY A 69 8.29 1.50 -13.86
CA GLY A 69 8.37 0.46 -14.89
C GLY A 69 7.79 1.05 -16.18
N ASP A 70 8.26 0.65 -17.35
CA ASP A 70 7.74 1.12 -18.65
C ASP A 70 6.24 0.78 -18.78
N PHE A 71 5.36 1.54 -18.13
CA PHE A 71 3.91 1.49 -18.32
C PHE A 71 3.52 2.18 -19.64
N THR A 72 4.48 2.86 -20.27
CA THR A 72 4.36 3.61 -21.53
C THR A 72 5.37 3.17 -22.60
N GLY A 73 6.04 2.02 -22.42
CA GLY A 73 7.01 1.53 -23.42
C GLY A 73 6.34 1.38 -24.79
N PRO A 74 7.01 1.74 -25.90
CA PRO A 74 6.43 1.61 -27.23
C PRO A 74 5.99 0.16 -27.44
N ARG A 75 4.73 -0.04 -27.85
CA ARG A 75 4.16 -1.34 -28.27
C ARG A 75 5.08 -1.94 -29.32
N ARG A 76 6.07 -2.73 -28.89
CA ARG A 76 6.93 -3.46 -29.81
C ARG A 76 6.15 -4.66 -30.30
N SER A 77 6.13 -4.79 -31.61
CA SER A 77 5.55 -5.84 -32.44
C SER A 77 4.04 -5.78 -32.63
N ALA A 78 3.66 -5.39 -33.84
CA ALA A 78 2.34 -5.58 -34.44
C ALA A 78 2.07 -7.06 -34.79
N ASP A 79 2.63 -7.99 -34.02
CA ASP A 79 2.65 -9.43 -34.35
C ASP A 79 2.76 -10.33 -33.10
N ALA A 80 2.38 -9.81 -31.93
CA ALA A 80 2.19 -10.62 -30.74
C ALA A 80 0.69 -10.87 -30.57
N ASP A 81 0.29 -12.13 -30.60
CA ASP A 81 -1.05 -12.63 -30.27
C ASP A 81 -1.71 -11.80 -29.16
N ALA A 82 -2.94 -11.36 -29.42
CA ALA A 82 -3.71 -10.46 -28.56
C ALA A 82 -4.21 -11.10 -27.24
N ASP A 83 -3.55 -12.16 -26.75
CA ASP A 83 -4.04 -13.03 -25.67
C ASP A 83 -3.29 -12.89 -24.32
N GLU A 84 -2.19 -12.13 -24.23
CA GLU A 84 -1.45 -11.95 -22.95
C GLU A 84 -1.05 -10.49 -22.65
N LEU A 85 -2.00 -9.55 -22.78
CA LEU A 85 -1.87 -8.24 -22.10
C LEU A 85 -2.20 -8.41 -20.61
N LEU A 86 -1.31 -9.06 -19.85
CA LEU A 86 -1.41 -9.08 -18.40
C LEU A 86 -1.39 -7.63 -17.91
N ALA A 87 -2.50 -7.20 -17.31
CA ALA A 87 -2.62 -5.90 -16.68
C ALA A 87 -1.45 -5.70 -15.70
N PRO A 88 -0.75 -4.55 -15.73
CA PRO A 88 0.42 -4.36 -14.87
C PRO A 88 0.01 -4.46 -13.40
N VAL A 89 0.70 -5.34 -12.65
CA VAL A 89 0.55 -5.45 -11.20
C VAL A 89 1.45 -4.41 -10.53
N VAL A 90 0.85 -3.55 -9.70
CA VAL A 90 1.54 -2.52 -8.93
C VAL A 90 1.55 -2.94 -7.46
N VAL A 91 2.74 -3.11 -6.91
CA VAL A 91 2.95 -3.45 -5.50
C VAL A 91 3.11 -2.16 -4.70
N VAL A 92 2.33 -2.01 -3.63
CA VAL A 92 2.32 -0.82 -2.77
C VAL A 92 2.64 -1.22 -1.33
N ASP A 93 3.68 -0.61 -0.77
CA ASP A 93 4.01 -0.71 0.65
C ASP A 93 3.31 0.45 1.39
N VAL A 94 2.35 0.11 2.26
CA VAL A 94 1.49 1.05 2.98
C VAL A 94 1.93 1.14 4.42
N THR A 95 2.03 2.35 4.98
CA THR A 95 2.34 2.55 6.40
C THR A 95 1.22 3.35 7.09
N CYS A 96 0.76 2.88 8.25
CA CYS A 96 -0.31 3.55 8.96
C CYS A 96 0.14 4.85 9.64
N GLY A 97 -0.29 5.97 9.06
CA GLY A 97 -0.17 7.32 9.61
C GLY A 97 -1.48 7.88 10.21
N CYS A 98 -2.32 7.04 10.83
CA CYS A 98 -3.57 7.53 11.41
C CYS A 98 -3.31 8.63 12.45
N GLY A 99 -4.18 9.64 12.55
CA GLY A 99 -3.94 10.83 13.38
C GLY A 99 -3.97 10.60 14.91
N ALA A 100 -4.04 9.35 15.38
CA ALA A 100 -4.08 9.01 16.79
C ALA A 100 -2.67 8.86 17.37
N VAL A 101 -2.52 9.22 18.66
CA VAL A 101 -1.30 8.98 19.43
C VAL A 101 -1.27 7.52 19.87
N HIS A 102 -0.13 6.87 19.72
CA HIS A 102 0.10 5.49 20.15
C HIS A 102 1.22 5.43 21.19
N LEU A 103 1.06 4.57 22.20
CA LEU A 103 2.02 4.39 23.31
C LEU A 103 3.44 4.05 22.83
N ASN A 104 3.55 3.37 21.68
CA ASN A 104 4.82 2.93 21.11
C ASN A 104 5.30 3.80 19.95
N ALA A 105 4.62 4.92 19.67
CA ALA A 105 5.06 5.88 18.66
C ALA A 105 6.07 6.87 19.29
N PRO A 106 7.05 7.37 18.53
CA PRO A 106 7.91 8.46 18.96
C PRO A 106 7.08 9.67 19.44
N GLU A 107 7.63 10.45 20.37
CA GLU A 107 6.97 11.68 20.83
C GLU A 107 6.67 12.61 19.64
N GLY A 108 5.44 13.10 19.57
CA GLY A 108 4.97 13.96 18.49
C GLY A 108 4.60 13.23 17.20
N ALA A 109 4.76 11.91 17.12
CA ALA A 109 4.31 11.10 15.99
C ALA A 109 2.88 10.59 16.21
N THR A 110 2.13 10.50 15.11
CA THR A 110 0.81 9.85 15.05
C THR A 110 0.89 8.59 14.20
N GLY A 111 -0.01 7.66 14.43
CA GLY A 111 -0.09 6.41 13.68
C GLY A 111 0.58 5.27 14.42
N CYS A 112 0.07 4.06 14.19
CA CYS A 112 0.59 2.87 14.86
C CYS A 112 1.86 2.32 14.21
N GLY A 113 2.29 2.90 13.08
CA GLY A 113 3.54 2.54 12.40
C GLY A 113 3.55 1.17 11.74
N VAL A 114 2.40 0.47 11.66
CA VAL A 114 2.30 -0.80 10.93
C VAL A 114 2.58 -0.56 9.45
N SER A 115 3.37 -1.43 8.85
CA SER A 115 3.65 -1.48 7.42
C SER A 115 3.18 -2.81 6.85
N PHE A 116 2.46 -2.77 5.73
CA PHE A 116 1.95 -3.94 5.04
C PHE A 116 1.94 -3.71 3.53
N ARG A 117 1.81 -4.78 2.76
CA ARG A 117 1.86 -4.73 1.29
C ARG A 117 0.51 -5.05 0.68
N VAL A 118 0.14 -4.33 -0.38
CA VAL A 118 -1.02 -4.66 -1.22
C VAL A 118 -0.61 -4.68 -2.68
N GLU A 119 -1.28 -5.52 -3.46
CA GLU A 119 -1.09 -5.64 -4.90
C GLU A 119 -2.32 -5.11 -5.62
N LEU A 120 -2.10 -4.22 -6.58
CA LEU A 120 -3.13 -3.56 -7.38
C LEU A 120 -2.98 -3.98 -8.83
N VAL A 121 -4.09 -4.33 -9.47
CA VAL A 121 -4.11 -4.58 -10.92
C VAL A 121 -4.52 -3.28 -11.60
N ALA A 122 -3.63 -2.72 -12.42
CA ALA A 122 -3.94 -1.54 -13.21
C ALA A 122 -4.78 -1.93 -14.42
N ASP A 123 -6.07 -1.57 -14.41
CA ASP A 123 -6.93 -1.78 -15.57
C ASP A 123 -6.41 -0.94 -16.75
N SER A 124 -6.13 -1.62 -17.86
CA SER A 124 -5.64 -1.00 -19.09
C SER A 124 -6.65 -0.02 -19.72
N ALA A 125 -7.94 -0.07 -19.32
CA ALA A 125 -8.96 0.89 -19.71
C ALA A 125 -8.86 2.25 -18.99
N SER A 126 -8.07 2.35 -17.91
CA SER A 126 -7.85 3.58 -17.14
C SER A 126 -6.61 4.35 -17.57
N VAL A 127 -5.88 3.85 -18.58
CA VAL A 127 -4.75 4.54 -19.21
C VAL A 127 -5.30 5.28 -20.43
N PRO A 128 -5.44 6.62 -20.42
CA PRO A 128 -5.84 7.33 -21.61
C PRO A 128 -4.78 7.13 -22.68
N GLY A 129 -5.09 6.30 -23.68
CA GLY A 129 -4.31 6.21 -24.91
C GLY A 129 -4.41 7.55 -25.64
N THR A 130 -3.31 8.30 -25.66
CA THR A 130 -3.17 9.46 -26.54
C THR A 130 -3.06 8.97 -27.99
N PRO A 131 -3.78 9.59 -28.95
CA PRO A 131 -3.83 9.15 -30.36
C PRO A 131 -2.48 9.24 -31.09
#